data_AF-A0A812DPU8-F1
#
_entry.id   AF-A0A812DPU8-F1
#
_cell.length_a   1.000
_cell.length_b   1.000
_cell.length_c   1.000
_cell.angle_alpha   90.00
_cell.angle_beta   90.00
_cell.angle_gamma   90.00
#
_symmetry.space_group_name_H-M   'P 1'
#
loop_
_entity.id
_entity.type
_entity.pdbx_description
1 polymer ?
#
loop_
_entity_poly.entity_id
_entity_poly.type
_entity_poly.pdbx_seq_one_letter_code
_entity_poly.pdbx_strand_id
1 'polypeptide(L)'
;MLDKWNTRQYYRAAYRPSGNGIVERNYRTIKVIAERGGILPAEAVFWYNMSPKSGQREDTVPHRAVYTYQWRHPRVAPCLTRSDGPESIRIGEKVWVKPTGARCTTKWTRGMVTGAQSRNIVEVDGMPRQILDLRVIQEDLENEENWRSSHEAQPQTLRKSQRERHPPRWKDDYIT
;
A
#
# COMPACT_ATOMS: atom_id res chain seq x y z
N MET A 1 20.91 -15.65 -5.02
CA MET A 1 21.04 -14.93 -6.32
C MET A 1 21.24 -13.43 -6.13
N LEU A 2 20.57 -12.78 -5.16
CA LEU A 2 20.77 -11.37 -4.82
C LEU A 2 22.10 -11.07 -4.10
N ASP A 3 22.61 -12.03 -3.32
CA ASP A 3 23.89 -11.91 -2.60
C ASP A 3 25.07 -11.74 -3.56
N LYS A 4 24.98 -12.33 -4.76
CA LYS A 4 25.98 -12.16 -5.83
C LYS A 4 26.14 -10.69 -6.25
N TRP A 5 25.08 -9.91 -6.15
CA TRP A 5 25.04 -8.50 -6.53
C TRP A 5 25.15 -7.56 -5.32
N ASN A 6 25.38 -8.10 -4.11
CA ASN A 6 25.40 -7.35 -2.85
C ASN A 6 24.15 -6.45 -2.68
N THR A 7 22.97 -6.97 -3.03
CA THR A 7 21.70 -6.23 -2.94
C THR A 7 20.87 -6.74 -1.77
N ARG A 8 20.32 -5.81 -0.97
CA ARG A 8 19.42 -6.13 0.15
C ARG A 8 17.97 -6.08 -0.32
N GLN A 9 17.19 -7.10 0.01
CA GLN A 9 15.77 -7.14 -0.30
C GLN A 9 14.95 -6.55 0.84
N TYR A 10 14.03 -5.65 0.50
CA TYR A 10 13.07 -5.08 1.43
C TYR A 10 11.66 -5.51 1.03
N TYR A 11 10.87 -5.88 2.03
CA TYR A 11 9.48 -6.28 1.87
C TYR A 11 8.56 -5.25 2.50
N ARG A 12 7.40 -5.04 1.87
CA ARG A 12 6.31 -4.27 2.46
C ARG A 12 5.57 -5.09 3.51
N ALA A 13 4.84 -4.41 4.40
CA ALA A 13 3.93 -5.07 5.33
C ALA A 13 2.91 -5.96 4.62
N ALA A 14 2.53 -7.05 5.28
CA ALA A 14 1.61 -8.05 4.75
C ALA A 14 0.27 -7.42 4.35
N TYR A 15 -0.25 -7.86 3.19
CA TYR A 15 -1.57 -7.49 2.66
C TYR A 15 -1.82 -6.00 2.42
N ARG A 16 -0.77 -5.17 2.48
CA ARG A 16 -0.88 -3.72 2.30
C ARG A 16 -0.20 -3.26 1.00
N PRO A 17 -0.95 -3.05 -0.09
CA PRO A 17 -0.35 -2.59 -1.36
C PRO A 17 0.23 -1.18 -1.27
N SER A 18 -0.28 -0.35 -0.36
CA SER A 18 0.17 1.05 -0.21
C SER A 18 1.64 1.19 0.16
N GLY A 19 2.30 0.14 0.67
CA GLY A 19 3.74 0.14 0.95
C GLY A 19 4.60 0.43 -0.29
N ASN A 20 4.13 0.07 -1.48
CA ASN A 20 4.82 0.35 -2.75
C ASN A 20 4.15 1.49 -3.52
N GLY A 21 3.47 2.40 -2.83
CA GLY A 21 2.57 3.39 -3.43
C GLY A 21 3.19 4.32 -4.47
N ILE A 22 4.51 4.55 -4.42
CA ILE A 22 5.25 5.31 -5.45
C ILE A 22 5.22 4.55 -6.78
N VAL A 23 5.66 3.29 -6.76
CA VAL A 23 5.68 2.41 -7.94
C VAL A 23 4.26 2.23 -8.49
N GLU A 24 3.28 2.00 -7.61
CA GLU A 24 1.87 1.86 -8.02
C GLU A 24 1.31 3.13 -8.69
N ARG A 25 1.65 4.33 -8.18
CA ARG A 25 1.26 5.61 -8.82
C ARG A 25 1.94 5.81 -10.17
N ASN A 26 3.19 5.39 -10.29
CA ASN A 26 3.93 5.46 -11.55
C ASN A 26 3.28 4.54 -12.58
N TYR A 27 2.99 3.29 -12.23
CA TYR A 27 2.27 2.36 -13.10
C TYR A 27 0.93 2.91 -13.57
N ARG A 28 0.13 3.50 -12.67
CA ARG A 28 -1.14 4.14 -13.06
C ARG A 28 -0.92 5.21 -14.12
N THR A 29 0.11 6.04 -13.97
CA THR A 29 0.40 7.14 -14.89
C THR A 29 0.84 6.62 -16.26
N ILE A 30 1.74 5.65 -16.29
CA ILE A 30 2.23 5.01 -17.53
C ILE A 30 1.08 4.33 -18.28
N LYS A 31 0.22 3.58 -17.57
CA LYS A 31 -0.97 2.94 -18.17
C LYS A 31 -1.92 3.97 -18.77
N VAL A 32 -2.13 5.10 -18.08
CA VAL A 32 -2.97 6.19 -18.61
C VAL A 32 -2.36 6.81 -19.86
N ILE A 33 -1.04 6.99 -19.92
CA ILE A 33 -0.36 7.52 -21.11
C ILE A 33 -0.50 6.54 -22.27
N ALA A 34 -0.24 5.25 -22.05
CA ALA A 34 -0.37 4.21 -23.08
C ALA A 34 -1.78 4.16 -23.67
N GLU A 35 -2.81 4.11 -22.80
CA GLU A 35 -4.21 4.03 -23.24
C GLU A 35 -4.67 5.29 -23.99
N ARG A 36 -4.29 6.49 -23.50
CA ARG A 36 -4.70 7.75 -24.14
C ARG A 36 -3.93 8.04 -25.42
N GLY A 37 -2.68 7.63 -25.49
CA GLY A 37 -1.84 7.78 -26.67
C GLY A 37 -2.05 6.70 -27.72
N GLY A 38 -2.69 5.57 -27.37
CA GLY A 38 -2.75 4.39 -28.24
C GLY A 38 -1.35 3.82 -28.53
N ILE A 39 -0.41 4.00 -27.61
CA ILE A 39 1.01 3.62 -27.78
C ILE A 39 1.37 2.43 -26.91
N LEU A 40 2.49 1.78 -27.25
CA LEU A 40 3.02 0.67 -26.47
C LEU A 40 3.46 1.12 -25.06
N PRO A 41 3.35 0.26 -24.04
CA PRO A 41 3.80 0.60 -22.67
C PRO A 41 5.26 1.06 -22.58
N ALA A 42 6.15 0.50 -23.42
CA ALA A 42 7.56 0.89 -23.46
C ALA A 42 7.74 2.36 -23.93
N GLU A 43 6.96 2.78 -24.93
CA GLU A 43 6.97 4.16 -25.41
C GLU A 43 6.35 5.11 -24.37
N ALA A 44 5.28 4.67 -23.68
CA ALA A 44 4.69 5.44 -22.59
C ALA A 44 5.68 5.69 -21.43
N VAL A 45 6.58 4.74 -21.14
CA VAL A 45 7.66 4.92 -20.15
C VAL A 45 8.65 5.98 -20.61
N PHE A 46 9.02 5.97 -21.90
CA PHE A 46 9.89 7.00 -22.48
C PHE A 46 9.30 8.40 -22.28
N TRP A 47 8.04 8.61 -22.68
CA TRP A 47 7.36 9.89 -22.49
C TRP A 47 7.20 10.28 -21.02
N TYR A 48 6.91 9.33 -20.13
CA TYR A 48 6.84 9.59 -18.69
C TYR A 48 8.17 10.12 -18.12
N ASN A 49 9.31 9.60 -18.60
CA ASN A 49 10.63 10.01 -18.12
C ASN A 49 11.10 11.34 -18.72
N MET A 50 10.68 11.67 -19.95
CA MET A 50 11.13 12.83 -20.71
C MET A 50 10.23 14.06 -20.55
N SER A 51 8.91 13.87 -20.44
CA SER A 51 7.95 14.97 -20.44
C SER A 51 7.68 15.49 -19.02
N PRO A 52 7.70 16.82 -18.80
CA PRO A 52 7.25 17.40 -17.55
C PRO A 52 5.75 17.18 -17.37
N LYS A 53 5.32 16.97 -16.14
CA LYS A 53 3.90 16.96 -15.81
C LYS A 53 3.35 18.39 -15.90
N SER A 54 2.10 18.54 -16.34
CA SER A 54 1.42 19.85 -16.40
C SER A 54 1.55 20.61 -15.08
N GLY A 55 2.04 21.86 -15.14
CA GLY A 55 2.28 22.72 -13.99
C GLY A 55 3.50 22.35 -13.12
N GLN A 56 4.29 21.35 -13.51
CA GLN A 56 5.60 21.08 -12.92
C GLN A 56 6.69 21.74 -13.75
N ARG A 57 7.78 22.12 -13.08
CA ARG A 57 8.96 22.67 -13.74
C ARG A 57 9.66 21.58 -14.55
N GLU A 58 10.25 21.95 -15.68
CA GLU A 58 10.94 21.01 -16.58
C GLU A 58 12.14 20.31 -15.94
N ASP A 59 12.73 20.90 -14.90
CA ASP A 59 13.86 20.32 -14.16
C ASP A 59 13.46 19.15 -13.25
N THR A 60 12.17 18.99 -12.96
CA THR A 60 11.65 17.92 -12.08
C THR A 60 11.37 16.59 -12.77
N VAL A 61 11.64 16.48 -14.07
CA VAL A 61 11.43 15.26 -14.85
C VAL A 61 12.28 14.08 -14.33
N PRO A 62 11.76 12.84 -14.34
CA PRO A 62 12.46 11.69 -13.78
C PRO A 62 13.86 11.46 -14.35
N HIS A 63 14.07 11.65 -15.65
CA HIS A 63 15.38 11.43 -16.25
C HIS A 63 16.43 12.42 -15.73
N ARG A 64 16.05 13.68 -15.46
CA ARG A 64 16.97 14.66 -14.90
C ARG A 64 17.42 14.24 -13.49
N ALA A 65 16.54 13.67 -12.66
CA ALA A 65 16.93 13.20 -11.34
C ALA A 65 18.02 12.11 -11.34
N VAL A 66 18.14 11.35 -12.44
CA VAL A 66 19.13 10.27 -12.61
C VAL A 66 20.37 10.74 -13.37
N TYR A 67 20.20 11.51 -14.45
CA TYR A 67 21.27 11.87 -15.39
C TYR A 67 21.84 13.28 -15.18
N THR A 68 21.30 14.05 -14.23
CA THR A 68 22.00 15.27 -13.79
C THR A 68 23.21 14.84 -12.97
N TYR A 69 24.41 15.11 -13.50
CA TYR A 69 25.68 14.94 -12.79
C TYR A 69 25.85 16.02 -11.70
N GLN A 70 24.81 16.23 -10.89
CA GLN A 70 24.86 17.10 -9.72
C GLN A 70 25.50 16.33 -8.57
N TRP A 71 26.65 16.82 -8.11
CA TRP A 71 27.38 16.24 -7.00
C TRP A 71 26.55 16.37 -5.71
N ARG A 72 26.17 15.23 -5.12
CA ARG A 72 25.60 15.21 -3.77
C ARG A 72 26.75 15.20 -2.77
N HIS A 73 26.93 16.29 -2.02
CA HIS A 73 27.94 16.34 -0.97
C HIS A 73 27.60 15.30 0.13
N PRO A 74 28.46 14.31 0.43
CA PRO A 74 28.14 13.19 1.31
C PRO A 74 27.68 13.59 2.72
N ARG A 75 28.06 14.77 3.19
CA ARG A 75 27.75 15.28 4.54
C ARG A 75 26.43 16.07 4.60
N VAL A 76 25.76 16.29 3.48
CA VAL A 76 24.42 16.88 3.41
C VAL A 76 23.41 15.76 3.20
N ALA A 77 23.37 14.82 4.16
CA ALA A 77 22.20 13.98 4.27
C ALA A 77 21.06 14.89 4.77
N PRO A 78 19.91 14.97 4.08
CA PRO A 78 18.76 15.64 4.67
C PRO A 78 18.48 14.96 6.00
N CYS A 79 18.45 15.75 7.07
CA CYS A 79 17.98 15.28 8.36
C CYS A 79 16.51 14.88 8.16
N LEU A 80 16.28 13.59 7.91
CA LEU A 80 14.95 13.02 8.07
C LEU A 80 14.68 13.05 9.57
N THR A 81 14.16 14.18 10.04
CA THR A 81 13.57 14.25 11.36
C THR A 81 12.47 13.19 11.37
N ARG A 82 12.78 12.05 12.00
CA ARG A 82 11.76 11.09 12.38
C ARG A 82 10.89 11.86 13.35
N SER A 83 9.77 12.38 12.86
CA SER A 83 8.76 12.90 13.78
C SER A 83 8.39 11.74 14.70
N ASP A 84 8.40 11.98 15.99
CA ASP A 84 7.62 11.14 16.89
C ASP A 84 6.16 11.34 16.49
N GLY A 85 5.40 10.27 16.41
CA GLY A 85 3.96 10.44 16.37
C GLY A 85 3.27 9.28 17.04
N PRO A 86 1.96 9.16 16.83
CA PRO A 86 1.02 8.84 17.90
C PRO A 86 1.34 7.50 18.53
N GLU A 87 1.04 7.43 19.83
CA GLU A 87 1.31 6.33 20.77
C GLU A 87 1.50 4.98 20.08
N SER A 88 2.75 4.51 20.11
CA SER A 88 3.13 3.23 19.54
C SER A 88 2.40 2.11 20.26
N ILE A 89 1.68 1.28 19.50
CA ILE A 89 1.25 -0.05 19.93
C ILE A 89 2.47 -0.76 20.53
N ARG A 90 2.36 -1.20 21.78
CA ARG A 90 3.46 -1.84 22.51
C ARG A 90 3.48 -3.34 22.28
N ILE A 91 4.66 -3.93 22.48
CA ILE A 91 4.84 -5.38 22.46
C ILE A 91 4.03 -6.00 23.61
N GLY A 92 3.27 -7.05 23.31
CA GLY A 92 2.37 -7.72 24.25
C GLY A 92 0.93 -7.21 24.25
N GLU A 93 0.61 -6.12 23.54
CA GLU A 93 -0.77 -5.63 23.43
C GLU A 93 -1.63 -6.55 22.57
N LYS A 94 -2.88 -6.76 23.02
CA LYS A 94 -3.91 -7.43 22.23
C LYS A 94 -4.51 -6.44 21.25
N VAL A 95 -4.57 -6.84 19.99
CA VAL A 95 -5.08 -6.00 18.89
C VAL A 95 -6.09 -6.76 18.04
N TRP A 96 -7.09 -6.05 17.54
CA TRP A 96 -7.89 -6.49 16.41
C TRP A 96 -7.10 -6.29 15.12
N VAL A 97 -7.01 -7.35 14.33
CA VAL A 97 -6.28 -7.42 13.07
C VAL A 97 -7.28 -7.50 11.92
N LYS A 98 -7.10 -6.63 10.92
CA LYS A 98 -7.90 -6.69 9.71
C LYS A 98 -7.58 -7.96 8.91
N PRO A 99 -8.58 -8.78 8.54
CA PRO A 99 -8.36 -9.97 7.73
C PRO A 99 -8.03 -9.59 6.29
N THR A 100 -7.45 -10.54 5.57
CA THR A 100 -7.03 -10.38 4.18
C THR A 100 -8.27 -10.33 3.28
N GLY A 101 -8.28 -9.44 2.28
CA GLY A 101 -9.45 -9.28 1.39
C GLY A 101 -10.74 -8.86 2.10
N ALA A 102 -10.65 -8.27 3.30
CA ALA A 102 -11.81 -7.87 4.10
C ALA A 102 -12.78 -6.96 3.33
N ARG A 103 -14.07 -7.30 3.39
CA ARG A 103 -15.16 -6.38 3.05
C ARG A 103 -15.49 -5.52 4.27
N CYS A 104 -16.27 -4.47 4.07
CA CYS A 104 -16.70 -3.59 5.17
C CYS A 104 -17.46 -4.32 6.29
N THR A 105 -18.05 -5.48 6.00
CA THR A 105 -18.80 -6.32 6.95
C THR A 105 -17.97 -7.42 7.59
N THR A 106 -16.72 -7.60 7.18
CA THR A 106 -15.86 -8.67 7.71
C THR A 106 -15.39 -8.31 9.11
N LYS A 107 -15.65 -9.21 10.06
CA LYS A 107 -15.18 -9.07 11.46
C LYS A 107 -13.66 -9.18 11.53
N TRP A 108 -13.05 -8.41 12.43
CA TRP A 108 -11.61 -8.40 12.64
C TRP A 108 -11.23 -9.56 13.59
N THR A 109 -10.06 -10.14 13.38
CA THR A 109 -9.56 -11.27 14.20
C THR A 109 -8.70 -10.74 15.33
N ARG A 110 -8.72 -11.37 16.51
CA ARG A 110 -7.79 -11.02 17.60
C ARG A 110 -6.38 -11.49 17.24
N GLY A 111 -5.37 -10.72 17.63
CA GLY A 111 -3.95 -11.07 17.52
C GLY A 111 -3.14 -10.37 18.61
N MET A 112 -1.90 -10.82 18.81
CA MET A 112 -0.98 -10.24 19.81
C MET A 112 0.24 -9.64 19.14
N VAL A 113 0.66 -8.48 19.62
CA VAL A 113 1.85 -7.80 19.11
C VAL A 113 3.10 -8.51 19.62
N THR A 114 3.84 -9.16 18.73
CA THR A 114 5.05 -9.92 19.06
C THR A 114 6.33 -9.09 18.91
N GLY A 115 6.32 -8.04 18.08
CA GLY A 115 7.50 -7.23 17.81
C GLY A 115 7.18 -5.91 17.12
N ALA A 116 8.15 -5.00 17.06
CA ALA A 116 8.02 -3.72 16.37
C ALA A 116 9.20 -3.52 15.39
N GLN A 117 8.90 -3.39 14.10
CA GLN A 117 9.93 -3.21 13.07
C GLN A 117 10.16 -1.72 12.76
N SER A 118 9.09 -0.94 12.67
CA SER A 118 9.15 0.49 12.43
C SER A 118 7.93 1.21 13.01
N ARG A 119 7.95 2.55 13.02
CA ARG A 119 6.82 3.36 13.50
C ARG A 119 5.48 3.02 12.87
N ASN A 120 5.45 2.50 11.63
CA ASN A 120 4.20 2.21 10.92
C ASN A 120 3.99 0.70 10.70
N ILE A 121 4.95 -0.14 11.09
CA ILE A 121 4.93 -1.59 10.84
C ILE A 121 5.26 -2.32 12.14
N VAL A 122 4.30 -3.10 12.60
CA VAL A 122 4.33 -3.86 13.84
C VAL A 122 4.11 -5.32 13.50
N GLU A 123 4.78 -6.22 14.20
CA GLU A 123 4.66 -7.65 14.02
C GLU A 123 3.55 -8.19 14.93
N VAL A 124 2.58 -8.86 14.34
CA VAL A 124 1.45 -9.46 15.05
C VAL A 124 1.44 -10.95 14.72
N ASP A 125 1.52 -11.78 15.76
CA ASP A 125 1.62 -13.24 15.65
C ASP A 125 2.71 -13.71 14.64
N GLY A 126 3.87 -13.03 14.64
CA GLY A 126 4.98 -13.34 13.73
C GLY A 126 4.87 -12.70 12.33
N MET A 127 3.83 -11.90 12.05
CA MET A 127 3.56 -11.34 10.73
C MET A 127 3.63 -9.80 10.73
N PRO A 128 4.46 -9.17 9.86
CA PRO A 128 4.57 -7.72 9.80
C PRO A 128 3.31 -7.10 9.21
N ARG A 129 2.63 -6.26 9.99
CA ARG A 129 1.35 -5.62 9.68
C ARG A 129 1.49 -4.11 9.77
N GLN A 130 0.70 -3.40 8.96
CA GLN A 130 0.64 -1.94 9.05
C GLN A 130 -0.26 -1.53 10.22
N ILE A 131 0.12 -0.52 11.01
CA ILE A 131 -0.68 -0.01 12.14
C ILE A 131 -2.12 0.39 11.74
N LEU A 132 -2.34 0.91 10.53
CA LEU A 132 -3.70 1.26 10.09
C LEU A 132 -4.65 0.06 9.98
N ASP A 133 -4.10 -1.15 9.84
CA ASP A 133 -4.84 -2.41 9.78
C ASP A 133 -4.96 -3.08 11.15
N LEU A 134 -4.60 -2.37 12.23
CA LEU A 134 -4.71 -2.78 13.63
C LEU A 134 -5.65 -1.85 14.40
N ARG A 135 -6.31 -2.37 15.44
CA ARG A 135 -7.01 -1.57 16.46
C ARG A 135 -6.70 -2.16 17.83
N VAL A 136 -6.39 -1.33 18.82
CA VAL A 136 -6.15 -1.81 20.19
C VAL A 136 -7.46 -2.34 20.76
N ILE A 137 -7.40 -3.48 21.46
CA ILE A 137 -8.53 -3.99 22.22
C ILE A 137 -8.56 -3.22 23.54
N GLN A 138 -9.59 -2.40 23.74
CA GLN A 138 -9.94 -1.94 25.08
C GLN A 138 -10.67 -3.09 25.76
N GLU A 139 -10.05 -3.67 26.80
CA GLU A 139 -10.74 -4.61 27.67
C GLU A 139 -11.72 -3.81 28.54
N ASP A 140 -12.86 -3.45 27.96
CA ASP A 140 -14.02 -3.11 28.77
C ASP A 140 -14.49 -4.43 29.39
N LEU A 141 -14.18 -4.60 30.68
CA LEU A 141 -14.80 -5.61 31.53
C LEU A 141 -16.32 -5.44 31.39
N GLU A 142 -17.03 -6.52 30.99
CA GLU A 142 -18.50 -6.63 30.92
C GLU A 142 -19.20 -6.10 29.64
N ASN A 143 -19.22 -6.86 28.52
CA ASN A 143 -20.36 -6.79 27.56
C ASN A 143 -20.42 -7.89 26.47
N GLU A 144 -19.90 -9.09 26.68
CA GLU A 144 -19.96 -10.17 25.66
C GLU A 144 -21.38 -10.77 25.47
N GLU A 145 -22.34 -10.54 26.37
CA GLU A 145 -23.68 -11.15 26.30
C GLU A 145 -24.73 -10.34 25.49
N ASN A 146 -24.59 -9.02 25.38
CA ASN A 146 -25.64 -8.17 24.81
C ASN A 146 -25.69 -8.22 23.26
N TRP A 147 -24.56 -8.51 22.59
CA TRP A 147 -24.48 -8.44 21.12
C TRP A 147 -25.01 -9.67 20.38
N ARG A 148 -25.12 -10.82 21.05
CA ARG A 148 -25.64 -12.06 20.45
C ARG A 148 -27.16 -12.01 20.20
N SER A 149 -27.91 -11.26 20.99
CA SER A 149 -29.37 -11.22 20.92
C SER A 149 -29.90 -10.48 19.67
N SER A 150 -29.15 -9.52 19.12
CA SER A 150 -29.67 -8.62 18.08
C SER A 150 -29.48 -9.09 16.62
N HIS A 151 -28.82 -10.24 16.39
CA HIS A 151 -28.42 -10.66 15.03
C HIS A 151 -29.20 -11.86 14.46
N GLU A 152 -30.24 -12.34 15.15
CA GLU A 152 -31.18 -13.32 14.59
C GLU A 152 -32.41 -12.60 14.02
N ALA A 153 -32.31 -12.26 12.73
CA ALA A 153 -33.38 -12.25 11.71
C ALA A 153 -33.15 -11.13 10.68
N GLN A 154 -32.63 -11.50 9.50
CA GLN A 154 -33.29 -11.27 8.19
C GLN A 154 -32.33 -11.58 7.03
N PRO A 155 -32.79 -12.29 5.98
CA PRO A 155 -31.97 -12.59 4.81
C PRO A 155 -31.76 -11.31 3.97
N GLN A 156 -30.51 -10.84 3.89
CA GLN A 156 -30.15 -9.67 3.09
C GLN A 156 -30.11 -10.04 1.60
N THR A 157 -30.97 -9.41 0.79
CA THR A 157 -30.93 -9.53 -0.67
C THR A 157 -29.72 -8.77 -1.23
N LEU A 158 -28.88 -9.47 -2.00
CA LEU A 158 -27.70 -8.91 -2.64
C LEU A 158 -28.08 -7.90 -3.74
N ARG A 159 -27.93 -6.60 -3.47
CA ARG A 159 -28.00 -5.55 -4.50
C ARG A 159 -26.80 -5.68 -5.45
N LYS A 160 -27.03 -6.07 -6.70
CA LYS A 160 -26.00 -6.09 -7.75
C LYS A 160 -25.69 -4.66 -8.22
N SER A 161 -24.41 -4.37 -8.47
CA SER A 161 -23.97 -3.08 -9.01
C SER A 161 -24.26 -2.99 -10.52
N GLN A 162 -24.90 -1.91 -10.95
CA GLN A 162 -25.37 -1.67 -12.32
C GLN A 162 -24.28 -1.18 -13.31
N ARG A 163 -22.99 -1.28 -12.97
CA ARG A 163 -21.89 -0.82 -13.86
C ARG A 163 -21.33 -1.98 -14.67
N GLU A 164 -21.65 -2.00 -15.95
CA GLU A 164 -20.94 -2.84 -16.92
C GLU A 164 -19.51 -2.32 -17.08
N ARG A 165 -18.53 -3.21 -16.89
CA ARG A 165 -17.12 -2.90 -17.11
C ARG A 165 -16.72 -3.48 -18.47
N HIS A 166 -16.41 -2.63 -19.43
CA HIS A 166 -15.75 -3.09 -20.66
C HIS A 166 -14.32 -3.57 -20.35
N PRO A 167 -13.88 -4.71 -20.90
CA PRO A 167 -12.51 -5.15 -20.78
C PRO A 167 -11.56 -4.21 -21.55
N PRO A 168 -10.32 -4.02 -21.07
CA PRO A 168 -9.34 -3.20 -21.79
C PRO A 168 -8.85 -3.90 -23.06
N ARG A 169 -8.64 -3.14 -24.15
CA ARG A 169 -8.28 -3.64 -25.48
C ARG A 169 -6.99 -4.46 -25.51
N TRP A 170 -6.00 -4.12 -24.69
CA TRP A 170 -4.72 -4.82 -24.64
C TRP A 170 -4.81 -6.24 -24.05
N LYS A 171 -5.97 -6.67 -23.53
CA LYS A 171 -6.16 -8.03 -23.01
C LYS A 171 -6.04 -9.08 -24.13
N ASP A 172 -6.40 -8.71 -25.36
CA ASP A 172 -6.34 -9.59 -26.53
C ASP A 172 -4.88 -9.78 -27.02
N ASP A 173 -3.97 -8.86 -26.66
CA ASP A 173 -2.55 -8.93 -27.04
C ASP A 173 -1.75 -10.00 -26.27
N TYR A 174 -2.33 -10.57 -25.20
CA TYR A 174 -1.67 -11.57 -24.34
C TYR A 174 -2.22 -13.00 -24.49
N ILE A 175 -3.16 -13.23 -25.43
CA ILE A 175 -3.63 -14.59 -25.74
C ILE A 175 -2.69 -15.15 -26.80
N THR A 176 -1.80 -16.05 -26.36
CA THR A 176 -0.99 -16.93 -27.21
C THR A 176 -1.45 -18.37 -27.05
#